data_AF-A0AAD7ZHG2-F1
#
_entry.id   AF-A0AAD7ZHG2-F1
#
_cell.length_a   1.000
_cell.length_b   1.000
_cell.length_c   1.000
_cell.angle_alpha   90.00
_cell.angle_beta   90.00
_cell.angle_gamma   90.00
#
_symmetry.space_group_name_H-M   'P 1'
#
loop_
_entity.id
_entity.type
_entity.pdbx_description
1 polymer ?
#
loop_
_entity_poly.entity_id
_entity_poly.type
_entity_poly.pdbx_seq_one_letter_code
_entity_poly.pdbx_strand_id
1 'polypeptide(L)'
;TVDSEKFSLAIMLASHHGIALSEVVARHLACLLLNTEENQNSDVASHLTDSKLAELIKISPHLICERMYAYPNIEGTDHQLLLSYFSVIQTIADDYMFYTLTPKEHIKLIRKIKTASSDLDYKKLVDPSYNLLDVILPALQTE
;
A
#
# COMPACT_ATOMS: atom_id res chain seq x y z
N THR A 1 13.85 -7.00 -6.34
CA THR A 1 14.32 -8.41 -6.27
C THR A 1 13.16 -9.30 -5.86
N VAL A 2 12.47 -9.88 -6.84
CA VAL A 2 11.25 -10.70 -6.70
C VAL A 2 11.61 -12.17 -6.43
N ASP A 3 12.59 -12.40 -5.56
CA ASP A 3 13.22 -13.70 -5.39
C ASP A 3 12.91 -14.26 -3.99
N SER A 4 12.08 -15.30 -3.95
CA SER A 4 11.64 -15.96 -2.72
C SER A 4 12.83 -16.48 -1.89
N GLU A 5 13.92 -16.89 -2.56
CA GLU A 5 15.15 -17.32 -1.88
C GLU A 5 15.84 -16.17 -1.14
N LYS A 6 15.88 -14.97 -1.76
CA LYS A 6 16.45 -13.76 -1.13
C LYS A 6 15.61 -13.31 0.06
N PHE A 7 14.29 -13.43 -0.03
CA PHE A 7 13.40 -13.15 1.11
C PHE A 7 13.64 -14.13 2.26
N SER A 8 13.71 -15.43 1.98
CA SER A 8 13.99 -16.45 3.01
C SER A 8 15.35 -16.22 3.69
N LEU A 9 16.39 -15.89 2.91
CA LEU A 9 17.71 -15.56 3.43
C LEU A 9 17.69 -14.28 4.30
N ALA A 10 16.96 -13.24 3.88
CA ALA A 10 16.82 -12.01 4.64
C ALA A 10 16.13 -12.24 6.00
N ILE A 11 15.11 -13.10 6.05
CA ILE A 11 14.45 -13.50 7.30
C ILE A 11 15.42 -14.24 8.24
N MET A 12 16.23 -15.17 7.71
CA MET A 12 17.24 -15.88 8.51
C MET A 12 18.34 -14.95 9.05
N LEU A 13 18.80 -13.99 8.23
CA LEU A 13 19.78 -13.01 8.66
C LEU A 13 19.19 -12.09 9.74
N ALA A 14 17.96 -11.63 9.56
CA ALA A 14 17.32 -10.75 10.53
C ALA A 14 17.10 -11.44 11.88
N SER A 15 16.67 -12.70 11.90
CA SER A 15 16.53 -13.46 13.14
C SER A 15 17.88 -13.67 13.84
N HIS A 16 18.94 -13.96 13.08
CA HIS A 16 20.29 -14.12 13.62
C HIS A 16 20.86 -12.82 14.21
N HIS A 17 20.57 -11.67 13.59
CA HIS A 17 21.08 -10.36 14.01
C HIS A 17 20.13 -9.59 14.96
N GLY A 18 19.01 -10.19 15.36
CA GLY A 18 18.04 -9.55 16.26
C GLY A 18 17.27 -8.38 15.64
N ILE A 19 17.18 -8.32 14.30
CA ILE A 19 16.39 -7.34 13.56
C ILE A 19 14.92 -7.77 13.59
N ALA A 20 14.01 -6.81 13.75
CA ALA A 20 12.58 -7.09 13.76
C ALA A 20 12.13 -7.65 12.39
N LEU A 21 11.53 -8.85 12.39
CA LEU A 21 11.03 -9.48 11.17
C LEU A 21 9.94 -8.64 10.49
N SER A 22 9.18 -7.86 11.25
CA SER A 22 8.18 -6.91 10.73
C SER A 22 8.79 -5.90 9.78
N GLU A 23 10.03 -5.45 10.03
CA GLU A 23 10.73 -4.48 9.18
C GLU A 23 11.17 -5.11 7.86
N VAL A 24 11.67 -6.34 7.90
CA VAL A 24 12.04 -7.11 6.69
C VAL A 24 10.81 -7.40 5.84
N VAL A 25 9.71 -7.81 6.47
CA VAL A 25 8.43 -8.09 5.80
C VAL A 25 7.87 -6.81 5.18
N ALA A 26 7.80 -5.70 5.94
CA ALA A 26 7.31 -4.43 5.44
C ALA A 26 8.15 -3.91 4.26
N ARG A 27 9.49 -4.06 4.34
CA ARG A 27 10.38 -3.67 3.24
C ARG A 27 10.21 -4.56 2.02
N HIS A 28 10.04 -5.86 2.21
CA HIS A 28 9.80 -6.80 1.12
C HIS A 28 8.49 -6.48 0.40
N LEU A 29 7.40 -6.25 1.15
CA LEU A 29 6.10 -5.85 0.61
C LEU A 29 6.15 -4.51 -0.12
N ALA A 30 6.81 -3.50 0.45
CA ALA A 30 7.03 -2.22 -0.22
C ALA A 30 7.81 -2.38 -1.53
N CYS A 31 8.86 -3.22 -1.53
CA CYS A 31 9.61 -3.53 -2.74
C CYS A 31 8.75 -4.27 -3.76
N LEU A 32 7.98 -5.29 -3.37
CA LEU A 32 7.07 -5.97 -4.29
C LEU A 32 6.12 -4.96 -4.93
N LEU A 33 5.45 -4.14 -4.12
CA LEU A 33 4.49 -3.15 -4.59
C LEU A 33 5.10 -2.14 -5.58
N LEU A 34 6.26 -1.56 -5.25
CA LEU A 34 6.88 -0.52 -6.08
C LEU A 34 7.62 -1.07 -7.31
N ASN A 35 7.98 -2.35 -7.33
CA ASN A 35 8.63 -3.00 -8.47
C ASN A 35 7.63 -3.81 -9.33
N THR A 36 6.35 -3.84 -8.96
CA THR A 36 5.31 -4.49 -9.78
C THR A 36 5.01 -3.58 -10.96
N GLU A 37 5.44 -3.96 -12.17
CA GLU A 37 5.01 -3.27 -13.38
C GLU A 37 3.49 -3.46 -13.59
N GLU A 38 2.85 -2.49 -14.25
CA GLU A 38 1.40 -2.22 -14.32
C GLU A 38 0.47 -3.43 -14.55
N ASN A 39 0.99 -4.54 -15.11
CA ASN A 39 0.26 -5.79 -15.41
C ASN A 39 0.47 -6.95 -14.44
N GLN A 40 1.29 -6.81 -13.39
CA GLN A 40 1.65 -7.90 -12.46
C GLN A 40 1.02 -7.78 -11.06
N ASN A 41 -0.01 -6.94 -10.88
CA ASN A 41 -0.72 -6.80 -9.60
C ASN A 41 -1.29 -8.13 -9.03
N SER A 42 -1.49 -9.14 -9.89
CA SER A 42 -1.86 -10.51 -9.48
C SER A 42 -0.74 -11.22 -8.69
N ASP A 43 0.53 -10.85 -8.90
CA ASP A 43 1.67 -11.48 -8.23
C ASP A 43 1.81 -11.02 -6.79
N VAL A 44 1.44 -9.77 -6.47
CA VAL A 44 1.49 -9.31 -5.06
C VAL A 44 0.47 -10.07 -4.21
N ALA A 45 -0.74 -10.29 -4.74
CA ALA A 45 -1.78 -11.06 -4.06
C ALA A 45 -1.37 -12.55 -3.89
N SER A 46 -0.72 -13.15 -4.89
CA SER A 46 -0.25 -14.53 -4.80
C SER A 46 0.93 -14.67 -3.82
N HIS A 47 1.85 -13.71 -3.78
CA HIS A 47 2.93 -13.67 -2.80
C HIS A 47 2.42 -13.47 -1.36
N LEU A 48 1.35 -12.69 -1.16
CA LEU A 48 0.68 -12.56 0.14
C LEU A 48 0.03 -13.86 0.63
N THR A 49 -0.28 -14.79 -0.28
CA THR A 49 -0.78 -16.14 0.06
C THR A 49 0.34 -17.16 0.32
N ASP A 50 1.61 -16.78 0.18
CA ASP A 50 2.73 -17.62 0.62
C ASP A 50 2.59 -17.91 2.12
N SER A 51 2.51 -19.20 2.47
CA SER A 51 2.28 -19.68 3.82
C SER A 51 3.25 -19.06 4.83
N LYS A 52 4.52 -18.84 4.44
CA LYS A 52 5.54 -18.31 5.34
C LYS A 52 5.39 -16.81 5.56
N LEU A 53 5.03 -16.06 4.53
CA LEU A 53 4.79 -14.62 4.63
C LEU A 53 3.50 -14.35 5.43
N ALA A 54 2.45 -15.13 5.17
CA ALA A 54 1.18 -15.02 5.88
C ALA A 54 1.31 -15.28 7.40
N GLU A 55 2.14 -16.25 7.80
CA GLU A 55 2.44 -16.50 9.22
C GLU A 55 3.16 -15.32 9.87
N LEU A 56 4.16 -14.73 9.20
CA LEU A 56 4.90 -13.58 9.72
C LEU A 56 4.03 -12.32 9.80
N ILE A 57 3.12 -12.13 8.85
CA ILE A 57 2.17 -11.01 8.85
C ILE A 57 1.25 -11.07 10.08
N LYS A 58 0.77 -12.26 10.45
CA LYS A 58 -0.12 -12.46 11.61
C LYS A 58 0.50 -12.05 12.95
N ILE A 59 1.83 -12.07 13.06
CA ILE A 59 2.52 -11.74 14.31
C ILE A 59 2.35 -10.26 14.67
N SER A 60 2.40 -9.35 13.69
CA SER A 60 2.34 -7.91 13.94
C SER A 60 1.82 -7.14 12.72
N PRO A 61 0.55 -7.33 12.33
CA PRO A 61 0.02 -6.80 11.07
C PRO A 61 0.01 -5.26 11.03
N HIS A 62 -0.36 -4.61 12.14
CA HIS A 62 -0.39 -3.15 12.24
C HIS A 62 1.00 -2.51 12.13
N LEU A 63 2.01 -3.11 12.76
CA LEU A 63 3.39 -2.64 12.70
C LEU A 63 3.96 -2.78 11.27
N ILE A 64 3.56 -3.83 10.55
CA ILE A 64 3.94 -4.02 9.15
C ILE A 64 3.30 -2.93 8.29
N CYS A 65 2.01 -2.63 8.47
CA CYS A 65 1.34 -1.55 7.76
C CYS A 65 2.00 -0.18 8.02
N GLU A 66 2.33 0.13 9.27
CA GLU A 66 3.02 1.37 9.65
C GLU A 66 4.42 1.47 9.01
N ARG A 67 5.15 0.35 8.97
CA ARG A 67 6.52 0.29 8.45
C ARG A 67 6.58 0.16 6.93
N MET A 68 5.47 -0.08 6.26
CA MET A 68 5.39 -0.16 4.81
C MET A 68 5.50 1.26 4.22
N TYR A 69 6.73 1.78 4.14
CA TYR A 69 7.06 3.14 3.71
C TYR A 69 6.93 3.35 2.18
N ALA A 70 5.87 2.80 1.58
CA ALA A 70 5.58 2.92 0.16
C ALA A 70 4.70 4.14 -0.14
N TYR A 71 3.72 4.46 0.75
CA TYR A 71 2.74 5.51 0.50
C TYR A 71 3.35 6.87 0.12
N PRO A 72 4.40 7.41 0.79
CA PRO A 72 4.98 8.70 0.40
C PRO A 72 5.50 8.74 -1.03
N ASN A 73 5.97 7.61 -1.57
CA ASN A 73 6.59 7.50 -2.90
C ASN A 73 5.58 7.33 -4.05
N ILE A 74 4.31 7.06 -3.75
CA ILE A 74 3.26 6.89 -4.76
C ILE A 74 2.74 8.26 -5.20
N GLU A 75 2.55 8.53 -6.48
CA GLU A 75 1.93 9.78 -6.91
C GLU A 75 0.44 9.82 -6.55
N GLY A 76 -0.09 10.98 -6.13
CA GLY A 76 -1.50 11.10 -5.73
C GLY A 76 -2.50 10.93 -6.88
N THR A 77 -2.03 11.09 -8.11
CA THR A 77 -2.74 10.86 -9.36
C THR A 77 -2.63 9.43 -9.87
N ASP A 78 -1.66 8.64 -9.36
CA ASP A 78 -1.54 7.22 -9.69
C ASP A 78 -2.54 6.40 -8.86
N HIS A 79 -3.81 6.49 -9.27
CA HIS A 79 -4.91 5.80 -8.62
C HIS A 79 -4.76 4.28 -8.69
N GLN A 80 -4.06 3.75 -9.69
CA GLN A 80 -3.86 2.31 -9.84
C GLN A 80 -2.90 1.79 -8.76
N LEU A 81 -1.75 2.44 -8.57
CA LEU A 81 -0.78 2.06 -7.55
C LEU A 81 -1.32 2.32 -6.14
N LEU A 82 -2.10 3.39 -5.94
CA LEU A 82 -2.82 3.63 -4.69
C LEU A 82 -3.83 2.52 -4.37
N LEU A 83 -4.58 2.04 -5.36
CA LEU A 83 -5.50 0.91 -5.19
C LEU A 83 -4.76 -0.36 -4.80
N SER A 84 -3.64 -0.66 -5.45
CA SER A 84 -2.78 -1.80 -5.09
C SER A 84 -2.27 -1.67 -3.65
N TYR A 85 -1.80 -0.48 -3.26
CA TYR A 85 -1.33 -0.21 -1.89
C TYR A 85 -2.39 -0.49 -0.84
N PHE A 86 -3.58 0.09 -0.97
CA PHE A 86 -4.64 -0.15 0.01
C PHE A 86 -5.20 -1.57 -0.05
N SER A 87 -5.11 -2.26 -1.18
CA SER A 87 -5.49 -3.69 -1.27
C SER A 87 -4.51 -4.58 -0.49
N VAL A 88 -3.20 -4.27 -0.53
CA VAL A 88 -2.19 -4.95 0.29
C VAL A 88 -2.43 -4.69 1.77
N ILE A 89 -2.62 -3.42 2.15
CA ILE A 89 -2.94 -3.05 3.54
C ILE A 89 -4.22 -3.76 4.00
N GLN A 90 -5.28 -3.75 3.19
CA GLN A 90 -6.53 -4.44 3.51
C GLN A 90 -6.34 -5.94 3.74
N THR A 91 -5.42 -6.58 3.00
CA THR A 91 -5.12 -8.01 3.15
C THR A 91 -4.35 -8.29 4.46
N ILE A 92 -3.53 -7.35 4.92
CA ILE A 92 -2.73 -7.46 6.14
C ILE A 92 -3.55 -7.15 7.38
N ALA A 93 -4.25 -6.01 7.36
CA ALA A 93 -5.08 -5.48 8.44
C ALA A 93 -6.23 -4.67 7.82
N ASP A 94 -7.42 -5.24 7.80
CA ASP A 94 -8.62 -4.60 7.26
C ASP A 94 -9.17 -3.48 8.15
N ASP A 95 -8.78 -3.47 9.42
CA ASP A 95 -9.08 -2.48 10.45
C ASP A 95 -8.04 -1.36 10.59
N TYR A 96 -6.95 -1.41 9.82
CA TYR A 96 -5.88 -0.40 9.88
C TYR A 96 -6.38 0.98 9.44
N MET A 97 -6.41 1.92 10.39
CA MET A 97 -6.86 3.29 10.14
C MET A 97 -5.73 4.17 9.59
N PHE A 98 -5.98 4.82 8.47
CA PHE A 98 -5.09 5.80 7.86
C PHE A 98 -5.87 7.06 7.50
N TYR A 99 -5.43 8.24 7.97
CA TYR A 99 -6.22 9.48 7.88
C TYR A 99 -7.71 9.29 8.24
N THR A 100 -8.00 8.56 9.33
CA THR A 100 -9.36 8.23 9.83
C THR A 100 -10.23 7.34 8.95
N LEU A 101 -9.70 6.81 7.85
CA LEU A 101 -10.41 5.90 6.95
C LEU A 101 -9.80 4.49 7.02
N THR A 102 -10.67 3.49 6.82
CA THR A 102 -10.26 2.10 6.61
C THR A 102 -9.68 1.90 5.20
N PRO A 103 -8.89 0.83 4.97
CA PRO A 103 -8.37 0.52 3.64
C PRO A 103 -9.49 0.30 2.63
N LYS A 104 -10.62 -0.27 3.07
CA LYS A 104 -11.82 -0.46 2.26
C LYS A 104 -12.45 0.86 1.84
N GLU A 105 -12.49 1.85 2.72
CA GLU A 105 -13.01 3.19 2.42
C GLU A 105 -12.09 3.93 1.46
N HIS A 106 -10.78 3.86 1.69
CA HIS A 106 -9.77 4.37 0.76
C HIS A 106 -9.94 3.79 -0.65
N ILE A 107 -10.05 2.46 -0.79
CA ILE A 107 -10.28 1.80 -2.09
C ILE A 107 -11.56 2.31 -2.76
N LYS A 108 -12.66 2.44 -2.01
CA LYS A 108 -13.93 2.96 -2.55
C LYS A 108 -13.79 4.41 -3.02
N LEU A 109 -13.09 5.24 -2.25
CA LEU A 109 -12.87 6.64 -2.56
C LEU A 109 -12.01 6.80 -3.81
N ILE A 110 -10.89 6.08 -3.91
CA ILE A 110 -10.01 6.10 -5.08
C ILE A 110 -10.76 5.64 -6.33
N ARG A 111 -11.59 4.59 -6.25
CA ARG A 111 -12.42 4.16 -7.39
C ARG A 111 -13.38 5.25 -7.87
N LYS A 112 -14.03 5.97 -6.95
CA LYS A 112 -14.92 7.09 -7.29
C LYS A 112 -14.18 8.23 -7.96
N ILE A 113 -12.99 8.57 -7.45
CA ILE A 113 -12.15 9.61 -8.02
C ILE A 113 -11.70 9.22 -9.42
N LYS A 114 -11.18 8.00 -9.58
CA LYS A 114 -10.73 7.46 -10.88
C LYS A 114 -11.84 7.52 -11.95
N THR A 115 -13.11 7.32 -11.56
CA THR A 115 -14.25 7.46 -12.49
C THR A 115 -14.65 8.91 -12.77
N ALA A 116 -14.33 9.85 -11.87
CA ALA A 116 -14.69 11.25 -12.00
C ALA A 116 -13.61 12.05 -12.75
N SER A 117 -12.33 11.84 -12.43
CA SER A 117 -11.19 12.49 -13.09
C SER A 117 -9.89 11.73 -12.78
N SER A 118 -9.07 11.47 -13.80
CA SER A 118 -7.73 10.88 -13.64
C SER A 118 -6.72 11.82 -12.98
N ASP A 119 -6.98 13.12 -13.04
CA ASP A 119 -5.99 14.15 -12.69
C ASP A 119 -6.15 14.62 -11.24
N LEU A 120 -7.16 14.10 -10.52
CA LEU A 120 -7.41 14.46 -9.14
C LEU A 120 -6.40 13.78 -8.22
N ASP A 121 -5.71 14.58 -7.42
CA ASP A 121 -4.76 14.11 -6.43
C ASP A 121 -5.48 13.56 -5.19
N TYR A 122 -5.51 12.23 -5.09
CA TYR A 122 -6.15 11.54 -3.97
C TYR A 122 -5.52 11.87 -2.62
N LYS A 123 -4.19 12.05 -2.56
CA LYS A 123 -3.49 12.29 -1.29
C LYS A 123 -3.93 13.61 -0.69
N LYS A 124 -4.03 14.66 -1.53
CA LYS A 124 -4.56 15.96 -1.12
C LYS A 124 -6.02 15.91 -0.73
N LEU A 125 -6.79 14.95 -1.25
CA LEU A 125 -8.20 14.79 -0.90
C LEU A 125 -8.40 14.25 0.52
N VAL A 126 -7.51 13.36 0.98
CA VAL A 126 -7.62 12.70 2.29
C VAL A 126 -6.76 13.34 3.38
N ASP A 127 -5.75 14.13 2.99
CA ASP A 127 -4.89 14.84 3.92
C ASP A 127 -5.63 16.07 4.49
N PRO A 128 -5.86 16.12 5.82
CA PRO A 128 -6.59 17.23 6.47
C PRO A 128 -5.87 18.58 6.36
N SER A 129 -4.62 18.60 5.92
CA SER A 129 -3.83 19.82 5.71
C SER A 129 -4.25 20.60 4.46
N TYR A 130 -4.98 19.98 3.53
CA TYR A 130 -5.43 20.60 2.29
C TYR A 130 -6.93 20.95 2.36
N ASN A 131 -7.30 22.06 1.72
CA ASN A 131 -8.70 22.38 1.55
C ASN A 131 -9.30 21.52 0.44
N LEU A 132 -10.31 20.73 0.78
CA LEU A 132 -11.01 19.83 -0.14
C LEU A 132 -11.54 20.55 -1.39
N LEU A 133 -12.02 21.80 -1.24
CA LEU A 133 -12.57 22.57 -2.36
C LEU A 133 -11.48 22.94 -3.37
N ASP A 134 -10.30 23.32 -2.90
CA ASP A 134 -9.18 23.70 -3.78
C ASP A 134 -8.68 22.51 -4.62
N VAL A 135 -8.84 21.29 -4.10
CA VAL A 135 -8.46 20.05 -4.80
C VAL A 135 -9.50 19.65 -5.85
N ILE A 136 -10.80 19.85 -5.57
CA ILE A 136 -11.89 19.41 -6.45
C ILE A 136 -12.22 20.45 -7.53
N LEU A 137 -12.06 21.75 -7.24
CA LEU A 137 -12.38 22.84 -8.17
C LEU A 137 -11.77 22.67 -9.58
N PRO A 138 -10.48 22.32 -9.74
CA PRO A 138 -9.89 22.10 -11.05
C PRO A 138 -10.57 20.99 -11.86
N ALA A 139 -11.07 19.95 -11.19
CA ALA A 139 -11.75 18.83 -11.85
C ALA A 139 -13.20 19.16 -12.27
N LEU A 140 -13.79 20.22 -11.70
CA LEU A 140 -15.14 20.70 -12.05
C LEU A 140 -15.13 21.74 -13.17
N GLN A 141 -13.97 22.32 -13.51
CA GLN A 141 -13.86 23.36 -14.54
C GLN A 141 -13.64 22.82 -15.96
N THR A 142 -13.43 21.52 -16.10
CA THR A 142 -13.45 20.81 -17.38
C THR A 142 -14.88 20.39 -17.73
N GLU A 143 -15.71 21.36 -18.15
CA GLU A 143 -16.91 21.15 -18.99
C GLU A 143 -16.78 21.94 -20.30
#